data_AF-A0A258P0F0-F1
#
_entry.id   AF-A0A258P0F0-F1
#
_cell.length_a   1.000
_cell.length_b   1.000
_cell.length_c   1.000
_cell.angle_alpha   90.00
_cell.angle_beta   90.00
_cell.angle_gamma   90.00
#
_symmetry.space_group_name_H-M   'P 1'
#
loop_
_entity.id
_entity.type
_entity.pdbx_description
1 polymer ?
#
loop_
_entity_poly.entity_id
_entity_poly.type
_entity_poly.pdbx_seq_one_letter_code
_entity_poly.pdbx_strand_id
1 'polypeptide(L)'
;MSTINQALKDHLVRQLKFLTTSCVTFDAGDREEALRIATAIRVIFYDTTNSHSILYQMGVKASIQLISTTNPTSTANALAMLPTIDFGSFFPITLGKHLDYTPPSVGALTQSVEDWWNQPALYTNQVLLTRGRVVLAAAHKDGGAHVDLKKDLDDINALKDGQMFNRIIKQADGTQKEERIADHHFALLRHFAAEILASPDIQALQT
;
A
#
# COMPACT_ATOMS: atom_id res chain seq x y z
N MET A 1 -17.32 -27.96 4.02
CA MET A 1 -16.69 -27.11 2.98
C MET A 1 -16.07 -28.02 1.93
N SER A 2 -16.09 -27.66 0.65
CA SER A 2 -15.41 -28.45 -0.39
C SER A 2 -13.88 -28.40 -0.18
N THR A 3 -13.16 -29.41 -0.68
CA THR A 3 -11.68 -29.46 -0.62
C THR A 3 -11.03 -28.23 -1.26
N ILE A 4 -11.65 -27.67 -2.31
CA ILE A 4 -11.20 -26.44 -2.97
C ILE A 4 -11.35 -25.22 -2.04
N ASN A 5 -12.47 -25.10 -1.33
CA ASN A 5 -12.68 -23.98 -0.40
C ASN A 5 -11.69 -24.03 0.76
N GLN A 6 -11.33 -25.23 1.24
CA GLN A 6 -10.29 -25.39 2.26
C GLN A 6 -8.91 -24.99 1.74
N ALA A 7 -8.52 -25.43 0.53
CA ALA A 7 -7.24 -25.06 -0.06
C ALA A 7 -7.10 -23.53 -0.29
N LEU A 8 -8.19 -22.87 -0.71
CA LEU A 8 -8.22 -21.41 -0.85
C LEU A 8 -8.08 -20.70 0.51
N LYS A 9 -8.76 -21.21 1.56
CA LYS A 9 -8.62 -20.68 2.92
C LYS A 9 -7.18 -20.84 3.43
N ASP A 10 -6.59 -22.01 3.27
CA ASP A 10 -5.21 -22.27 3.67
C ASP A 10 -4.22 -21.36 2.92
N HIS A 11 -4.49 -21.08 1.64
CA HIS A 11 -3.72 -20.13 0.85
C HIS A 11 -3.87 -18.70 1.36
N LEU A 12 -5.10 -18.26 1.68
CA LEU A 12 -5.34 -16.94 2.28
C LEU A 12 -4.58 -16.78 3.59
N VAL A 13 -4.72 -17.75 4.50
CA VAL A 13 -4.04 -17.74 5.82
C VAL A 13 -2.52 -17.66 5.64
N ARG A 14 -1.96 -18.35 4.64
CA ARG A 14 -0.53 -18.26 4.32
C ARG A 14 -0.13 -16.86 3.83
N GLN A 15 -0.90 -16.24 2.94
CA GLN A 15 -0.61 -14.89 2.46
C GLN A 15 -0.73 -13.85 3.58
N LEU A 16 -1.72 -13.98 4.48
CA LEU A 16 -1.85 -13.11 5.65
C LEU A 16 -0.68 -13.31 6.63
N LYS A 17 -0.20 -14.54 6.82
CA LYS A 17 1.00 -14.79 7.62
C LYS A 17 2.25 -14.14 7.00
N PHE A 18 2.42 -14.22 5.69
CA PHE A 18 3.52 -13.53 4.99
C PHE A 18 3.41 -12.02 5.18
N LEU A 19 2.22 -11.46 4.98
CA LEU A 19 1.94 -10.04 5.19
C LEU A 19 2.30 -9.59 6.62
N THR A 20 1.86 -10.32 7.65
CA THR A 20 2.21 -10.03 9.05
C THR A 20 3.72 -10.14 9.31
N THR A 21 4.36 -11.18 8.79
CA THR A 21 5.81 -11.38 8.99
C THR A 21 6.62 -10.25 8.35
N SER A 22 6.29 -9.87 7.12
CA SER A 22 6.95 -8.76 6.43
C SER A 22 6.68 -7.41 7.11
N CYS A 23 5.49 -7.19 7.70
CA CYS A 23 5.25 -6.01 8.53
C CYS A 23 6.18 -5.93 9.74
N VAL A 24 6.36 -7.04 10.47
CA VAL A 24 7.27 -7.10 11.64
C VAL A 24 8.71 -6.83 11.22
N THR A 25 9.17 -7.46 10.15
CA THR A 25 10.55 -7.30 9.65
C THR A 25 10.79 -5.87 9.10
N PHE A 26 9.79 -5.29 8.43
CA PHE A 26 9.80 -3.88 8.02
C PHE A 26 9.96 -2.94 9.21
N ASP A 27 9.17 -3.15 10.26
CA ASP A 27 9.21 -2.35 11.49
C ASP A 27 10.54 -2.52 12.25
N ALA A 28 11.21 -3.67 12.07
CA ALA A 28 12.55 -3.94 12.60
C ALA A 28 13.68 -3.24 11.79
N GLY A 29 13.35 -2.59 10.67
CA GLY A 29 14.27 -1.77 9.87
C GLY A 29 14.57 -2.28 8.47
N ASP A 30 14.11 -3.48 8.09
CA ASP A 30 14.31 -4.01 6.74
C ASP A 30 13.22 -3.49 5.80
N ARG A 31 13.42 -2.27 5.30
CA ARG A 31 12.42 -1.53 4.53
C ARG A 31 12.06 -2.20 3.18
N GLU A 32 12.92 -3.04 2.63
CA GLU A 32 12.67 -3.78 1.38
C GLU A 32 11.52 -4.79 1.51
N GLU A 33 11.16 -5.19 2.74
CA GLU A 33 9.98 -6.03 3.00
C GLU A 33 8.66 -5.39 2.52
N ALA A 34 8.65 -4.09 2.26
CA ALA A 34 7.53 -3.43 1.59
C ALA A 34 7.18 -4.05 0.23
N LEU A 35 8.16 -4.56 -0.51
CA LEU A 35 7.92 -5.24 -1.79
C LEU A 35 7.19 -6.57 -1.59
N ARG A 36 7.56 -7.33 -0.55
CA ARG A 36 6.85 -8.57 -0.16
C ARG A 36 5.44 -8.28 0.34
N ILE A 37 5.26 -7.19 1.09
CA ILE A 37 3.94 -6.67 1.47
C ILE A 37 3.09 -6.40 0.22
N ALA A 38 3.62 -5.67 -0.76
CA ALA A 38 2.90 -5.37 -2.01
C ALA A 38 2.50 -6.65 -2.75
N THR A 39 3.41 -7.61 -2.88
CA THR A 39 3.15 -8.90 -3.54
C THR A 39 2.03 -9.67 -2.84
N ALA A 40 2.05 -9.77 -1.51
CA ALA A 40 0.99 -10.44 -0.75
C ALA A 40 -0.37 -9.76 -0.93
N ILE A 41 -0.42 -8.42 -0.85
CA ILE A 41 -1.65 -7.65 -1.08
C ILE A 41 -2.19 -7.89 -2.50
N ARG A 42 -1.33 -7.88 -3.52
CA ARG A 42 -1.71 -8.17 -4.91
C ARG A 42 -2.38 -9.54 -5.03
N VAL A 43 -1.80 -10.58 -4.44
CA VAL A 43 -2.35 -11.95 -4.48
C VAL A 43 -3.72 -12.02 -3.79
N ILE A 44 -3.91 -11.30 -2.68
CA ILE A 44 -5.16 -11.35 -1.90
C ILE A 44 -6.30 -10.61 -2.61
N PHE A 45 -6.01 -9.49 -3.30
CA PHE A 45 -7.04 -8.54 -3.76
C PHE A 45 -7.09 -8.26 -5.26
N TYR A 46 -6.00 -8.45 -6.01
CA TYR A 46 -5.95 -8.03 -7.42
C TYR A 46 -6.43 -9.12 -8.38
N ASP A 47 -7.37 -8.76 -9.25
CA ASP A 47 -7.83 -9.61 -10.34
C ASP A 47 -7.29 -9.08 -11.68
N THR A 48 -6.94 -9.99 -12.56
CA THR A 48 -6.67 -9.75 -13.99
C THR A 48 -7.65 -10.60 -14.80
N THR A 49 -7.62 -10.47 -16.13
CA THR A 49 -8.41 -11.32 -17.03
C THR A 49 -8.08 -12.81 -16.88
N ASN A 50 -6.83 -13.15 -16.56
CA ASN A 50 -6.34 -14.54 -16.58
C ASN A 50 -5.95 -15.08 -15.20
N SER A 51 -5.98 -14.25 -14.16
CA SER A 51 -5.59 -14.62 -12.81
C SER A 51 -6.44 -13.84 -11.83
N HIS A 52 -7.11 -14.56 -10.93
CA HIS A 52 -8.00 -13.99 -9.94
C HIS A 52 -7.39 -14.03 -8.56
N SER A 53 -7.69 -13.01 -7.77
CA SER A 53 -7.32 -12.88 -6.37
C SER A 53 -7.90 -14.01 -5.51
N ILE A 54 -7.29 -14.27 -4.36
CA ILE A 54 -7.79 -15.30 -3.44
C ILE A 54 -9.23 -15.01 -3.00
N LEU A 55 -9.54 -13.75 -2.66
CA LEU A 55 -10.89 -13.39 -2.23
C LEU A 55 -11.94 -13.51 -3.33
N TYR A 56 -11.56 -13.26 -4.59
CA TYR A 56 -12.45 -13.50 -5.74
C TYR A 56 -12.72 -14.99 -5.90
N GLN A 57 -11.68 -15.83 -5.86
CA GLN A 57 -11.81 -17.29 -5.98
C GLN A 57 -12.63 -17.89 -4.84
N MET A 58 -12.59 -17.29 -3.65
CA MET A 58 -13.44 -17.66 -2.51
C MET A 58 -14.89 -17.17 -2.64
N GLY A 59 -15.21 -16.29 -3.59
CA GLY A 59 -16.55 -15.72 -3.79
C GLY A 59 -16.96 -14.69 -2.73
N VAL A 60 -16.02 -14.18 -1.93
CA VAL A 60 -16.30 -13.27 -0.80
C VAL A 60 -15.86 -11.83 -1.05
N LYS A 61 -15.05 -11.57 -2.09
CA LYS A 61 -14.41 -10.25 -2.31
C LYS A 61 -15.39 -9.07 -2.22
N ALA A 62 -16.58 -9.19 -2.80
CA ALA A 62 -17.58 -8.12 -2.81
C ALA A 62 -18.26 -7.88 -1.45
N SER A 63 -18.20 -8.83 -0.52
CA SER A 63 -18.78 -8.70 0.82
C SER A 63 -17.78 -8.25 1.88
N ILE A 64 -16.49 -8.20 1.55
CA ILE A 64 -15.44 -7.80 2.50
C ILE A 64 -15.37 -6.29 2.60
N GLN A 65 -15.42 -5.81 3.83
CA GLN A 65 -15.19 -4.43 4.21
C GLN A 65 -13.80 -4.28 4.83
N LEU A 66 -13.01 -3.36 4.28
CA LEU A 66 -11.68 -3.01 4.76
C LEU A 66 -11.71 -1.69 5.52
N ILE A 67 -10.95 -1.63 6.62
CA ILE A 67 -10.66 -0.38 7.31
C ILE A 67 -9.98 0.58 6.33
N SER A 68 -10.35 1.86 6.42
CA SER A 68 -9.66 2.96 5.78
C SER A 68 -9.47 4.10 6.76
N THR A 69 -8.22 4.54 6.93
CA THR A 69 -7.90 5.72 7.74
C THR A 69 -8.04 7.02 6.95
N THR A 70 -8.34 6.93 5.65
CA THR A 70 -8.48 8.07 4.76
C THR A 70 -9.92 8.57 4.82
N ASN A 71 -10.10 9.84 5.23
CA ASN A 71 -11.42 10.47 5.28
C ASN A 71 -11.89 10.88 3.86
N PRO A 72 -13.08 10.45 3.39
CA PRO A 72 -13.59 10.79 2.06
C PRO A 72 -13.74 12.30 1.82
N THR A 73 -14.20 13.06 2.81
CA THR A 73 -14.37 14.51 2.72
C THR A 73 -13.03 15.22 2.59
N SER A 74 -12.04 14.84 3.40
CA SER A 74 -10.68 15.37 3.30
C SER A 74 -10.04 15.04 1.95
N THR A 75 -10.31 13.84 1.42
CA THR A 75 -9.83 13.39 0.10
C THR A 75 -10.40 14.25 -1.01
N ALA A 76 -11.72 14.49 -1.02
CA ALA A 76 -12.37 15.32 -2.03
C ALA A 76 -11.80 16.76 -2.07
N ASN A 77 -11.59 17.35 -0.89
CA ASN A 77 -10.98 18.68 -0.78
C ASN A 77 -9.54 18.70 -1.31
N ALA A 78 -8.73 17.71 -0.93
CA ALA A 78 -7.35 17.60 -1.41
C ALA A 78 -7.28 17.35 -2.93
N LEU A 79 -8.20 16.57 -3.49
CA LEU A 79 -8.30 16.35 -4.94
C LEU A 79 -8.59 17.65 -5.71
N ALA A 80 -9.42 18.54 -5.16
CA ALA A 80 -9.70 19.84 -5.76
C ALA A 80 -8.47 20.78 -5.77
N MET A 81 -7.51 20.55 -4.88
CA MET A 81 -6.27 21.33 -4.76
C MET A 81 -5.10 20.78 -5.60
N LEU A 82 -5.25 19.63 -6.26
CA LEU A 82 -4.16 19.02 -7.06
C LEU A 82 -3.52 19.97 -8.09
N PRO A 83 -4.27 20.86 -8.79
CA PRO A 83 -3.64 21.79 -9.73
C PRO A 83 -2.71 22.82 -9.08
N THR A 84 -2.71 22.93 -7.75
CA THR A 84 -1.97 23.96 -7.01
C THR A 84 -0.88 23.40 -6.09
N ILE A 85 -0.66 22.08 -6.09
CA ILE A 85 0.32 21.42 -5.22
C ILE A 85 1.19 20.46 -6.02
N ASP A 86 2.45 20.28 -5.63
CA ASP A 86 3.35 19.33 -6.29
C ASP A 86 3.31 17.93 -5.65
N PHE A 87 2.79 17.85 -4.42
CA PHE A 87 2.71 16.62 -3.63
C PHE A 87 1.46 16.61 -2.75
N GLY A 88 0.83 15.45 -2.65
CA GLY A 88 -0.27 15.19 -1.73
C GLY A 88 -0.22 13.77 -1.19
N SER A 89 -0.23 13.62 0.13
CA SER A 89 -0.47 12.33 0.80
C SER A 89 -1.87 12.32 1.38
N PHE A 90 -2.64 11.28 1.09
CA PHE A 90 -4.04 11.17 1.53
C PHE A 90 -4.20 10.38 2.85
N PHE A 91 -3.09 9.95 3.44
CA PHE A 91 -3.03 9.35 4.78
C PHE A 91 -1.99 10.08 5.63
N PRO A 92 -2.08 10.00 6.98
CA PRO A 92 -1.14 10.64 7.88
C PRO A 92 0.26 10.04 7.72
N ILE A 93 1.23 10.88 7.37
CA ILE A 93 2.65 10.51 7.38
C ILE A 93 3.33 11.17 8.57
N THR A 94 4.12 10.38 9.31
CA THR A 94 5.05 10.94 10.29
C THR A 94 6.41 11.15 9.62
N LEU A 95 6.89 12.40 9.65
CA LEU A 95 8.21 12.79 9.13
C LEU A 95 9.27 12.65 10.22
N GLY A 96 10.05 11.56 10.18
CA GLY A 96 11.15 11.28 11.11
C GLY A 96 12.49 11.03 10.40
N LYS A 97 13.33 10.15 10.96
CA LYS A 97 14.51 9.64 10.22
C LYS A 97 14.10 8.87 8.96
N HIS A 98 12.88 8.37 8.94
CA HIS A 98 12.18 7.78 7.81
C HIS A 98 10.75 8.33 7.76
N LEU A 99 10.02 8.05 6.67
CA LEU A 99 8.57 8.21 6.68
C LEU A 99 7.97 7.02 7.42
N ASP A 100 7.20 7.29 8.47
CA ASP A 100 6.57 6.28 9.30
C ASP A 100 5.05 6.31 9.13
N TYR A 101 4.43 5.14 9.26
CA TYR A 101 2.98 4.98 9.13
C TYR A 101 2.28 5.23 10.46
N THR A 102 1.02 5.66 10.41
CA THR A 102 0.17 5.78 11.62
C THR A 102 -0.81 4.61 11.64
N PRO A 103 -0.84 3.78 12.70
CA PRO A 103 -1.77 2.66 12.74
C PRO A 103 -3.23 3.15 12.73
N PRO A 104 -4.18 2.35 12.22
CA PRO A 104 -5.59 2.72 12.24
C PRO A 104 -6.09 2.99 13.66
N SER A 105 -6.83 4.09 13.83
CA SER A 105 -7.47 4.42 15.10
C SER A 105 -8.75 3.61 15.32
N VAL A 106 -9.13 3.40 16.59
CA VAL A 106 -10.42 2.82 16.96
C VAL A 106 -11.56 3.65 16.33
N GLY A 107 -12.51 2.99 15.68
CA GLY A 107 -13.63 3.65 14.98
C GLY A 107 -13.32 4.14 13.56
N ALA A 108 -12.22 3.68 12.96
CA ALA A 108 -11.93 3.95 11.55
C ALA A 108 -13.07 3.48 10.64
N LEU A 109 -13.31 4.23 9.56
CA LEU A 109 -14.34 3.91 8.57
C LEU A 109 -13.97 2.60 7.87
N THR A 110 -14.99 1.88 7.41
CA THR A 110 -14.81 0.71 6.56
C THR A 110 -15.44 0.95 5.20
N GLN A 111 -14.83 0.42 4.14
CA GLN A 111 -15.31 0.53 2.77
C GLN A 111 -15.12 -0.80 2.02
N SER A 112 -15.78 -0.97 0.87
CA SER A 112 -15.64 -2.20 0.08
C SER A 112 -14.19 -2.38 -0.39
N VAL A 113 -13.81 -3.62 -0.72
CA VAL A 113 -12.49 -3.89 -1.33
C VAL A 113 -12.27 -3.06 -2.60
N GLU A 114 -13.31 -2.87 -3.42
CA GLU A 114 -13.22 -2.09 -4.66
C GLU A 114 -12.95 -0.61 -4.37
N ASP A 115 -13.70 -0.02 -3.44
CA ASP A 115 -13.48 1.38 -3.05
C ASP A 115 -12.10 1.54 -2.43
N TRP A 116 -11.69 0.61 -1.55
CA TRP A 116 -10.38 0.65 -0.89
C TRP A 116 -9.24 0.61 -1.91
N TRP A 117 -9.35 -0.28 -2.91
CA TRP A 117 -8.35 -0.43 -3.97
C TRP A 117 -8.21 0.82 -4.84
N ASN A 118 -9.34 1.47 -5.15
CA ASN A 118 -9.40 2.65 -6.00
C ASN A 118 -9.25 3.98 -5.24
N GLN A 119 -9.14 3.95 -3.91
CA GLN A 119 -8.99 5.17 -3.13
C GLN A 119 -7.65 5.86 -3.45
N PRO A 120 -7.64 7.20 -3.65
CA PRO A 120 -6.41 7.97 -3.78
C PRO A 120 -5.48 7.78 -2.58
N ALA A 121 -4.20 7.60 -2.86
CA ALA A 121 -3.17 7.35 -1.85
C ALA A 121 -2.07 8.42 -1.92
N LEU A 122 -1.52 8.65 -3.10
CA LEU A 122 -0.35 9.49 -3.31
C LEU A 122 -0.53 10.33 -4.56
N TYR A 123 -0.25 11.61 -4.46
CA TYR A 123 -0.06 12.50 -5.60
C TYR A 123 1.38 12.98 -5.63
N THR A 124 2.09 12.71 -6.71
CA THR A 124 3.48 13.13 -6.90
C THR A 124 3.80 13.18 -8.39
N ASN A 125 4.69 14.09 -8.81
CA ASN A 125 5.08 14.27 -10.21
C ASN A 125 3.87 14.36 -11.16
N GLN A 126 2.83 15.06 -10.73
CA GLN A 126 1.57 15.22 -11.47
C GLN A 126 0.76 13.93 -11.71
N VAL A 127 1.15 12.81 -11.08
CA VAL A 127 0.46 11.52 -11.15
C VAL A 127 -0.29 11.26 -9.84
N LEU A 128 -1.60 11.05 -9.94
CA LEU A 128 -2.44 10.58 -8.83
C LEU A 128 -2.49 9.06 -8.81
N LEU A 129 -1.88 8.47 -7.79
CA LEU A 129 -1.82 7.03 -7.56
C LEU A 129 -2.89 6.63 -6.53
N THR A 130 -3.67 5.61 -6.88
CA THR A 130 -4.56 4.91 -5.95
C THR A 130 -3.79 3.87 -5.15
N ARG A 131 -4.39 3.33 -4.07
CA ARG A 131 -3.78 2.24 -3.30
C ARG A 131 -3.38 1.06 -4.20
N GLY A 132 -4.27 0.64 -5.09
CA GLY A 132 -4.02 -0.42 -6.05
C GLY A 132 -2.85 -0.14 -6.99
N ARG A 133 -2.74 1.09 -7.51
CA ARG A 133 -1.62 1.49 -8.39
C ARG A 133 -0.30 1.45 -7.65
N VAL A 134 -0.25 1.91 -6.40
CA VAL A 134 0.96 1.81 -5.54
C VAL A 134 1.35 0.34 -5.32
N VAL A 135 0.38 -0.53 -4.99
CA VAL A 135 0.61 -1.97 -4.78
C VAL A 135 1.16 -2.63 -6.04
N LEU A 136 0.55 -2.38 -7.20
CA LEU A 136 0.96 -3.00 -8.46
C LEU A 136 2.35 -2.54 -8.90
N ALA A 137 2.61 -1.24 -8.86
CA ALA A 137 3.90 -0.69 -9.27
C ALA A 137 5.05 -1.15 -8.33
N ALA A 138 4.77 -1.40 -7.05
CA ALA A 138 5.74 -1.98 -6.13
C ALA A 138 5.93 -3.50 -6.33
N ALA A 139 4.84 -4.28 -6.42
CA ALA A 139 4.90 -5.74 -6.56
C ALA A 139 5.55 -6.20 -7.87
N HIS A 140 5.45 -5.41 -8.95
CA HIS A 140 6.07 -5.74 -10.24
C HIS A 140 7.61 -5.73 -10.20
N LYS A 141 8.25 -5.21 -9.14
CA LYS A 141 9.71 -5.21 -9.00
C LYS A 141 10.31 -6.52 -8.49
N ASP A 142 9.51 -7.48 -7.99
CA ASP A 142 10.00 -8.69 -7.30
C ASP A 142 9.91 -10.01 -8.13
N GLY A 143 9.52 -9.99 -9.41
CA GLY A 143 9.67 -11.20 -10.24
C GLY A 143 8.90 -11.28 -11.56
N GLY A 144 9.64 -11.35 -12.67
CA GLY A 144 9.25 -12.10 -13.87
C GLY A 144 8.50 -11.33 -14.97
N ALA A 145 9.25 -10.89 -15.97
CA ALA A 145 8.91 -10.81 -17.39
C ALA A 145 7.42 -10.81 -17.80
N HIS A 146 6.69 -9.73 -17.53
CA HIS A 146 5.65 -9.22 -18.42
C HIS A 146 5.35 -7.79 -18.02
N VAL A 147 6.11 -6.87 -18.62
CA VAL A 147 5.89 -5.44 -18.42
C VAL A 147 4.96 -4.96 -19.54
N ASP A 148 3.78 -4.47 -19.20
CA ASP A 148 3.04 -3.61 -20.12
C ASP A 148 3.62 -2.18 -19.98
N LEU A 149 4.83 -2.01 -20.57
CA LEU A 149 5.79 -0.90 -20.39
C LEU A 149 5.22 0.50 -20.57
N LYS A 150 4.00 0.64 -21.06
CA LYS A 150 3.41 1.94 -21.37
C LYS A 150 2.44 2.44 -20.31
N LYS A 151 1.77 1.54 -19.56
CA LYS A 151 0.75 1.94 -18.57
C LYS A 151 1.33 2.06 -17.16
N ASP A 152 2.30 1.21 -16.83
CA ASP A 152 2.87 1.14 -15.48
C ASP A 152 4.11 2.02 -15.33
N LEU A 153 4.70 2.51 -16.42
CA LEU A 153 5.96 3.26 -16.39
C LEU A 153 5.81 4.62 -15.73
N ASP A 154 4.70 5.32 -15.96
CA ASP A 154 4.42 6.60 -15.29
C ASP A 154 4.22 6.40 -13.78
N ASP A 155 3.64 5.26 -13.35
CA ASP A 155 3.45 4.94 -11.92
C ASP A 155 4.77 4.54 -11.27
N ILE A 156 5.54 3.69 -11.94
CA ILE A 156 6.86 3.28 -11.49
C ILE A 156 7.79 4.50 -11.40
N ASN A 157 7.74 5.39 -12.39
CA ASN A 157 8.52 6.63 -12.41
C ASN A 157 7.99 7.60 -11.35
N ALA A 158 6.69 7.78 -11.16
CA ALA A 158 6.16 8.62 -10.08
C ALA A 158 6.62 8.14 -8.70
N LEU A 159 6.65 6.82 -8.46
CA LEU A 159 7.14 6.26 -7.19
C LEU A 159 8.67 6.34 -7.03
N LYS A 160 9.41 6.24 -8.15
CA LYS A 160 10.89 6.36 -8.17
C LYS A 160 11.37 7.81 -8.14
N ASP A 161 10.66 8.72 -8.79
CA ASP A 161 11.05 10.10 -9.05
C ASP A 161 10.32 11.08 -8.12
N GLY A 162 9.28 10.63 -7.38
CA GLY A 162 8.57 11.41 -6.36
C GLY A 162 9.42 11.75 -5.13
N GLN A 163 10.74 11.77 -5.30
CA GLN A 163 11.78 12.03 -4.30
C GLN A 163 11.83 13.52 -3.95
N MET A 164 10.72 14.04 -3.44
CA MET A 164 10.57 15.46 -3.08
C MET A 164 11.26 15.82 -1.76
N PHE A 165 11.52 14.83 -0.89
CA PHE A 165 12.06 15.09 0.44
C PHE A 165 13.56 14.89 0.49
N ASN A 166 14.28 15.98 0.74
CA ASN A 166 15.68 15.95 1.15
C ASN A 166 15.76 16.20 2.67
N ARG A 167 16.50 15.33 3.35
CA ARG A 167 16.86 15.52 4.76
C ARG A 167 18.18 16.27 4.83
N ILE A 168 18.17 17.41 5.52
CA ILE A 168 19.39 18.15 5.85
C ILE A 168 19.89 17.71 7.22
N ILE A 169 21.04 17.05 7.25
CA ILE A 169 21.70 16.58 8.47
C ILE A 169 22.79 17.59 8.83
N LYS A 170 22.58 18.34 9.91
CA LYS A 170 23.63 19.21 10.48
C LYS A 170 24.59 18.37 11.32
N GLN A 171 25.85 18.35 10.96
CA GLN A 171 26.91 17.66 11.68
C GLN A 171 27.50 18.56 12.76
N ALA A 172 28.17 17.96 13.75
CA ALA A 172 28.75 18.67 14.89
C ALA A 172 29.87 19.65 14.48
N ASP A 173 30.50 19.45 13.32
CA ASP A 173 31.52 20.32 12.73
C ASP A 173 30.92 21.52 11.96
N GLY A 174 29.59 21.66 11.96
CA GLY A 174 28.87 22.72 11.23
C GLY A 174 28.62 22.41 9.76
N THR A 175 29.11 21.28 9.23
CA THR A 175 28.80 20.85 7.87
C THR A 175 27.37 20.34 7.77
N GLN A 176 26.80 20.45 6.57
CA GLN A 176 25.47 19.91 6.27
C GLN A 176 25.61 18.80 5.24
N LYS A 177 24.99 17.66 5.52
CA LYS A 177 24.83 16.58 4.56
C LYS A 177 23.38 16.54 4.12
N GLU A 178 23.16 16.68 2.82
CA GLU A 178 21.86 16.47 2.21
C GLU A 178 21.72 14.99 1.85
N GLU A 179 20.69 14.34 2.36
CA GLU A 179 20.36 12.96 2.01
C GLU A 179 18.95 12.89 1.44
N ARG A 180 18.80 12.23 0.31
CA ARG A 180 17.51 11.96 -0.31
C ARG A 180 16.72 10.97 0.54
N ILE A 181 15.45 11.25 0.78
CA ILE A 181 14.53 10.27 1.35
C ILE A 181 13.92 9.48 0.18
N ALA A 182 14.52 8.32 -0.10
CA ALA A 182 14.01 7.36 -1.08
C ALA A 182 12.82 6.56 -0.52
N ASP A 183 12.11 5.87 -1.42
CA ASP A 183 11.13 4.82 -1.09
C ASP A 183 10.00 5.24 -0.14
N HIS A 184 9.55 6.49 -0.25
CA HIS A 184 8.40 7.01 0.51
C HIS A 184 7.14 6.14 0.36
N HIS A 185 7.01 5.45 -0.76
CA HIS A 185 5.93 4.52 -1.03
C HIS A 185 5.92 3.27 -0.13
N PHE A 186 7.06 2.89 0.46
CA PHE A 186 7.16 1.75 1.35
C PHE A 186 6.38 1.93 2.66
N ALA A 187 6.38 3.15 3.20
CA ALA A 187 5.55 3.48 4.35
C ALA A 187 4.05 3.30 4.04
N LEU A 188 3.64 3.50 2.78
CA LEU A 188 2.25 3.37 2.36
C LEU A 188 1.85 1.90 2.28
N LEU A 189 2.73 1.07 1.71
CA LEU A 189 2.52 -0.37 1.67
C LEU A 189 2.39 -0.94 3.09
N ARG A 190 3.26 -0.49 4.01
CA ARG A 190 3.16 -0.85 5.42
C ARG A 190 1.86 -0.36 6.07
N HIS A 191 1.40 0.85 5.73
CA HIS A 191 0.12 1.40 6.18
C HIS A 191 -1.08 0.58 5.68
N PHE A 192 -1.09 0.24 4.38
CA PHE A 192 -2.12 -0.58 3.76
C PHE A 192 -2.23 -1.95 4.43
N ALA A 193 -1.08 -2.57 4.72
CA ALA A 193 -1.04 -3.82 5.45
C ALA A 193 -1.64 -3.69 6.86
N ALA A 194 -1.40 -2.58 7.56
CA ALA A 194 -2.00 -2.32 8.87
C ALA A 194 -3.54 -2.24 8.80
N GLU A 195 -4.09 -1.52 7.80
CA GLU A 195 -5.52 -1.46 7.55
C GLU A 195 -6.12 -2.85 7.27
N ILE A 196 -5.48 -3.62 6.38
CA ILE A 196 -5.93 -4.96 6.00
C ILE A 196 -5.94 -5.91 7.20
N LEU A 197 -4.83 -5.98 7.94
CA LEU A 197 -4.68 -6.90 9.09
C LEU A 197 -5.58 -6.52 10.27
N ALA A 198 -5.94 -5.25 10.41
CA ALA A 198 -6.86 -4.77 11.43
C ALA A 198 -8.34 -4.91 11.03
N SER A 199 -8.65 -5.22 9.76
CA SER A 199 -10.03 -5.29 9.27
C SER A 199 -10.76 -6.50 9.84
N PRO A 200 -11.93 -6.32 10.51
CA PRO A 200 -12.66 -7.43 11.14
C PRO A 200 -13.02 -8.56 10.19
N ASP A 201 -13.45 -8.23 8.97
CA ASP A 201 -13.81 -9.23 7.96
C ASP A 201 -12.61 -10.09 7.55
N ILE A 202 -11.40 -9.51 7.48
CA ILE A 202 -10.17 -10.25 7.20
C ILE A 202 -9.79 -11.17 8.35
N GLN A 203 -9.99 -10.73 9.61
CA GLN A 203 -9.74 -11.55 10.79
C GLN A 203 -10.72 -12.73 10.87
N ALA A 204 -11.99 -12.50 10.54
CA ALA A 204 -13.02 -13.55 10.51
C ALA A 204 -12.75 -14.64 9.46
N LEU A 205 -12.01 -14.34 8.38
CA LEU A 205 -11.62 -15.34 7.39
C LEU A 205 -10.48 -16.27 7.87
N GLN A 206 -9.80 -15.92 8.97
CA GLN A 206 -8.71 -16.72 9.53
C GLN A 206 -9.20 -17.81 10.49
N THR A 207 -10.37 -17.63 11.09
CA THR A 207 -11.05 -18.60 11.98
C THR A 207 -11.80 -19.65 11.17
#